data_AF-A0A4Y2Q621-F1
#
_entry.id   AF-A0A4Y2Q621-F1
#
_cell.length_a   1.000
_cell.length_b   1.000
_cell.length_c   1.000
_cell.angle_alpha   90.00
_cell.angle_beta   90.00
_cell.angle_gamma   90.00
#
_symmetry.space_group_name_H-M   'P 1'
#
loop_
_entity.id
_entity.type
_entity.pdbx_description
1 polymer ?
#
loop_
_entity_poly.entity_id
_entity_poly.type
_entity_poly.pdbx_seq_one_letter_code
_entity_poly.pdbx_strand_id
1 'polypeptide(L)'
;MKLIDIPELNAAIASERISKIRCLHKLLLDFDGDRQDRSRIREFSGFDFQPNDKDFNEKAKLIKEKLSLNELITISNLLLINNEGTKKDIVLRLLTYLCDLNILNQNIIRENDSGSDSENESEQNRKSYENLSEE
;
A
#
# COMPACT_ATOMS: atom_id res chain seq x y z
N MET A 1 -9.19 12.67 -7.73
CA MET A 1 -8.55 11.35 -7.67
C MET A 1 -9.14 10.57 -6.51
N LYS A 2 -9.21 9.25 -6.61
CA LYS A 2 -9.72 8.31 -5.61
C LYS A 2 -8.78 7.11 -5.51
N LEU A 3 -8.87 6.32 -4.44
CA LEU A 3 -8.05 5.11 -4.30
C LEU A 3 -8.27 4.06 -5.42
N ILE A 4 -9.44 4.05 -6.07
CA ILE A 4 -9.70 3.20 -7.25
C ILE A 4 -8.89 3.63 -8.49
N ASP A 5 -8.49 4.90 -8.58
CA ASP A 5 -7.73 5.46 -9.72
C ASP A 5 -6.25 5.04 -9.70
N ILE A 6 -5.77 4.46 -8.59
CA ILE A 6 -4.40 3.95 -8.42
C ILE A 6 -4.43 2.43 -8.63
N PRO A 7 -3.92 1.88 -9.74
CA PRO A 7 -4.08 0.47 -10.10
C PRO A 7 -3.58 -0.51 -9.04
N GLU A 8 -2.40 -0.23 -8.48
CA GLU A 8 -1.72 -1.05 -7.47
C GLU A 8 -2.54 -1.12 -6.17
N LEU A 9 -3.08 0.01 -5.73
CA LEU A 9 -3.93 0.07 -4.54
C LEU A 9 -5.29 -0.58 -4.79
N ASN A 10 -5.88 -0.38 -5.96
CA ASN A 10 -7.13 -1.04 -6.31
C ASN A 10 -6.97 -2.57 -6.32
N ALA A 11 -5.86 -3.09 -6.82
CA ALA A 11 -5.49 -4.51 -6.79
C ALA A 11 -5.21 -5.01 -5.35
N ALA A 12 -4.49 -4.24 -4.54
CA ALA A 12 -4.25 -4.56 -3.12
C ALA A 12 -5.58 -4.62 -2.33
N ILE A 13 -6.44 -3.61 -2.45
CA ILE A 13 -7.78 -3.55 -1.83
C ILE A 13 -8.68 -4.69 -2.33
N ALA A 14 -8.56 -5.10 -3.60
CA ALA A 14 -9.32 -6.22 -4.15
C ALA A 14 -8.93 -7.56 -3.48
N SER A 15 -7.63 -7.83 -3.40
CA SER A 15 -7.06 -9.12 -3.01
C SER A 15 -6.92 -9.31 -1.50
N GLU A 16 -6.83 -8.23 -0.73
CA GLU A 16 -6.51 -8.29 0.69
C GLU A 16 -7.64 -8.88 1.56
N ARG A 17 -7.26 -9.51 2.68
CA ARG A 17 -8.15 -10.14 3.66
C ARG A 17 -9.14 -9.14 4.30
N ILE A 18 -10.37 -9.60 4.50
CA ILE A 18 -11.49 -8.81 5.06
C ILE A 18 -11.15 -8.14 6.41
N SER A 19 -10.36 -8.79 7.27
CA SER A 19 -9.94 -8.22 8.56
C SER A 19 -9.10 -6.94 8.41
N LYS A 20 -8.20 -6.90 7.43
CA LYS A 20 -7.37 -5.72 7.14
C LYS A 20 -8.15 -4.64 6.39
N ILE A 21 -9.04 -5.04 5.47
CA ILE A 21 -10.00 -4.14 4.81
C ILE A 21 -10.86 -3.40 5.84
N ARG A 22 -11.37 -4.09 6.87
CA ARG A 22 -12.09 -3.46 7.99
C ARG A 22 -11.22 -2.50 8.80
N CYS A 23 -9.95 -2.84 9.02
CA CYS A 23 -8.99 -1.98 9.71
C CYS A 23 -8.75 -0.66 8.93
N LEU A 24 -8.55 -0.75 7.60
CA LEU A 24 -8.44 0.41 6.72
C LEU A 24 -9.75 1.22 6.66
N HIS A 25 -10.90 0.57 6.48
CA HIS A 25 -12.22 1.23 6.49
C HIS A 25 -12.41 2.07 7.77
N LYS A 26 -12.11 1.48 8.93
CA LYS A 26 -12.23 2.14 10.23
C LYS A 26 -11.26 3.32 10.39
N LEU A 27 -10.05 3.27 9.83
CA LEU A 27 -9.14 4.41 9.84
C LEU A 27 -9.68 5.58 8.98
N LEU A 28 -10.09 5.27 7.75
CA LEU A 28 -10.54 6.27 6.77
C LEU A 28 -11.85 6.93 7.19
N LEU A 29 -12.85 6.12 7.58
CA LEU A 29 -14.24 6.57 7.75
C LEU A 29 -14.70 6.65 9.22
N ASP A 30 -13.90 6.19 10.18
CA ASP A 30 -14.14 6.22 11.65
C ASP A 30 -15.44 5.52 12.13
N PHE A 31 -15.99 4.59 11.32
CA PHE A 31 -17.06 3.68 11.74
C PHE A 31 -16.78 2.21 11.33
N ASP A 32 -17.49 1.28 11.97
CA ASP A 32 -17.32 -0.16 11.77
C ASP A 32 -17.84 -0.63 10.40
N GLY A 33 -17.07 -1.52 9.77
CA GLY A 33 -17.29 -1.95 8.39
C GLY A 33 -18.36 -3.03 8.19
N ASP A 34 -18.92 -3.06 6.99
CA ASP A 34 -19.94 -4.00 6.52
C ASP A 34 -19.49 -4.74 5.22
N ARG A 35 -20.43 -5.15 4.37
CA ARG A 35 -20.11 -5.83 3.09
C ARG A 35 -19.62 -4.88 1.99
N GLN A 36 -19.82 -3.57 2.15
CA GLN A 36 -19.47 -2.55 1.17
C GLN A 36 -18.10 -1.90 1.45
N ASP A 37 -17.35 -2.33 2.47
CA ASP A 37 -16.07 -1.73 2.87
C ASP A 37 -15.13 -1.46 1.69
N ARG A 38 -14.90 -2.47 0.84
CA ARG A 38 -14.05 -2.32 -0.36
C ARG A 38 -14.56 -1.28 -1.33
N SER A 39 -15.88 -1.14 -1.47
CA SER A 39 -16.49 -0.12 -2.33
C SER A 39 -16.25 1.27 -1.75
N ARG A 40 -16.47 1.47 -0.45
CA ARG A 40 -16.26 2.78 0.19
C ARG A 40 -14.79 3.20 0.23
N ILE A 41 -13.88 2.26 0.49
CA ILE A 41 -12.44 2.51 0.43
C ILE A 41 -12.02 2.91 -1.00
N ARG A 42 -12.48 2.19 -2.03
CA ARG A 42 -12.20 2.53 -3.44
C ARG A 42 -12.65 3.94 -3.82
N GLU A 43 -13.80 4.36 -3.31
CA GLU A 43 -14.36 5.69 -3.56
C GLU A 43 -13.70 6.81 -2.72
N PHE A 44 -12.81 6.49 -1.77
CA PHE A 44 -12.13 7.47 -0.92
C PHE A 44 -11.24 8.40 -1.74
N SER A 45 -11.47 9.71 -1.63
CA SER A 45 -10.82 10.77 -2.41
C SER A 45 -9.68 11.50 -1.70
N GLY A 46 -9.36 11.10 -0.47
CA GLY A 46 -8.46 11.82 0.44
C GLY A 46 -9.21 12.41 1.63
N PHE A 47 -8.47 12.95 2.59
CA PHE A 47 -9.02 13.78 3.68
C PHE A 47 -9.09 15.25 3.27
N ASP A 48 -10.11 15.96 3.76
CA ASP A 48 -10.39 17.35 3.38
C ASP A 48 -9.48 18.39 4.07
N PHE A 49 -8.59 17.96 4.97
CA PHE A 49 -7.67 18.81 5.74
C PHE A 49 -6.24 18.76 5.19
N GLN A 50 -5.42 19.79 5.44
CA GLN A 50 -4.04 19.84 4.96
C GLN A 50 -3.01 19.35 6.01
N PRO A 51 -1.82 18.90 5.57
CA PRO A 51 -0.74 18.53 6.48
C PRO A 51 -0.39 19.65 7.47
N ASN A 52 -0.30 19.30 8.75
CA ASN A 52 -0.05 20.18 9.91
C ASN A 52 -1.22 21.09 10.35
N ASP A 53 -2.40 21.03 9.72
CA ASP A 53 -3.59 21.72 10.23
C ASP A 53 -4.06 21.14 11.57
N LYS A 54 -4.98 21.84 12.23
CA LYS A 54 -5.60 21.39 13.49
C LYS A 54 -6.21 19.98 13.34
N ASP A 55 -7.04 19.77 12.32
CA ASP A 55 -7.76 18.52 12.11
C ASP A 55 -6.82 17.36 11.75
N PHE A 56 -5.75 17.66 10.99
CA PHE A 56 -4.66 16.71 10.72
C PHE A 56 -3.96 16.26 12.01
N ASN A 57 -3.62 17.21 12.90
CA ASN A 57 -2.98 16.90 14.18
C ASN A 57 -3.91 16.14 15.14
N GLU A 58 -5.20 16.46 15.17
CA GLU A 58 -6.21 15.73 15.94
C GLU A 58 -6.40 14.30 15.40
N LYS A 59 -6.53 14.12 14.08
CA LYS A 59 -6.59 12.79 13.44
C LYS A 59 -5.30 12.00 13.69
N ALA A 60 -4.12 12.62 13.62
CA ALA A 60 -2.83 12.00 13.92
C ALA A 60 -2.76 11.50 15.37
N LYS A 61 -3.21 12.31 16.32
CA LYS A 61 -3.31 11.91 17.73
C LYS A 61 -4.27 10.74 17.91
N LEU A 62 -5.49 10.83 17.35
CA LEU A 62 -6.50 9.77 17.42
C LEU A 62 -6.01 8.45 16.83
N ILE A 63 -5.37 8.46 15.66
CA ILE A 63 -4.79 7.26 15.04
C ILE A 63 -3.67 6.68 15.91
N LYS A 64 -2.78 7.52 16.45
CA LYS A 64 -1.68 7.10 17.32
C LYS A 64 -2.17 6.50 18.66
N GLU A 65 -3.31 6.95 19.16
CA GLU A 65 -3.92 6.44 20.40
C GLU A 65 -4.79 5.19 20.17
N LYS A 66 -5.63 5.18 19.12
CA LYS A 66 -6.55 4.07 18.80
C LYS A 66 -5.86 2.84 18.21
N LEU A 67 -4.83 2.98 17.38
CA LEU A 67 -4.21 1.86 16.65
C LEU A 67 -2.87 1.42 17.25
N SER A 68 -2.64 0.11 17.26
CA SER A 68 -1.33 -0.49 17.58
C SER A 68 -0.30 -0.22 16.47
N LEU A 69 1.00 -0.40 16.78
CA LEU A 69 2.06 -0.31 15.76
C LEU A 69 1.87 -1.37 14.66
N ASN A 70 1.40 -2.57 15.01
CA ASN A 70 1.18 -3.65 14.06
C ASN A 70 0.01 -3.36 13.09
N GLU A 71 -1.06 -2.72 13.57
CA GLU A 71 -2.14 -2.23 12.70
C GLU A 71 -1.63 -1.13 11.76
N LEU A 72 -0.84 -0.19 12.26
CA LEU A 72 -0.24 0.88 11.42
C LEU A 72 0.67 0.31 10.34
N ILE A 73 1.54 -0.66 10.65
CA ILE A 73 2.35 -1.39 9.67
C ILE A 73 1.45 -2.10 8.66
N THR A 74 0.40 -2.79 9.13
CA THR A 74 -0.53 -3.53 8.27
C THR A 74 -1.26 -2.62 7.29
N ILE A 75 -1.74 -1.45 7.73
CA ILE A 75 -2.41 -0.48 6.87
C ILE A 75 -1.40 0.19 5.93
N SER A 76 -0.20 0.55 6.40
CA SER A 76 0.84 1.14 5.56
C SER A 76 1.21 0.20 4.42
N ASN A 77 1.42 -1.09 4.71
CA ASN A 77 1.70 -2.11 3.70
C ASN A 77 0.54 -2.29 2.69
N LEU A 78 -0.71 -2.21 3.14
CA LEU A 78 -1.89 -2.28 2.25
C LEU A 78 -2.01 -1.05 1.34
N LEU A 79 -1.54 0.11 1.82
CA LEU A 79 -1.47 1.36 1.04
C LEU A 79 -0.13 1.52 0.30
N LEU A 80 0.74 0.51 0.30
CA LEU A 80 2.09 0.54 -0.29
C LEU A 80 2.96 1.72 0.21
N ILE A 81 2.71 2.15 1.44
CA ILE A 81 3.44 3.23 2.14
C ILE A 81 4.55 2.60 2.98
N ASN A 82 5.79 3.10 2.84
CA ASN A 82 6.90 2.64 3.67
C ASN A 82 6.64 2.92 5.17
N ASN A 83 7.01 1.96 6.02
CA ASN A 83 6.67 1.94 7.45
C ASN A 83 7.88 2.24 8.36
N GLU A 84 8.94 2.83 7.78
CA GLU A 84 10.19 3.14 8.49
C GLU A 84 10.03 4.28 9.52
N GLY A 85 10.82 4.21 10.58
CA GLY A 85 10.88 5.22 11.65
C GLY A 85 10.06 4.83 12.89
N THR A 86 9.67 5.83 13.67
CA THR A 86 8.85 5.62 14.88
C THR A 86 7.37 5.50 14.53
N LYS A 87 6.56 5.02 15.49
CA LYS A 87 5.08 5.04 15.39
C LYS A 87 4.53 6.43 15.00
N LYS A 88 5.19 7.53 15.41
CA LYS A 88 4.77 8.89 15.05
C LYS A 88 5.01 9.15 13.56
N ASP A 89 6.16 8.74 13.04
CA ASP A 89 6.58 9.02 11.67
C ASP A 89 5.71 8.25 10.67
N ILE A 90 5.38 6.99 10.97
CA ILE A 90 4.42 6.18 10.21
C ILE A 90 3.05 6.87 10.14
N VAL A 91 2.52 7.36 11.27
CA VAL A 91 1.20 8.04 11.31
C VAL A 91 1.22 9.34 10.50
N LEU A 92 2.28 10.15 10.62
CA LEU A 92 2.40 11.41 9.88
C LEU A 92 2.54 11.18 8.37
N ARG A 93 3.34 10.20 7.95
CA ARG A 93 3.52 9.82 6.54
C ARG A 93 2.22 9.29 5.94
N LEU A 94 1.55 8.37 6.65
CA LEU A 94 0.27 7.79 6.24
C LEU A 94 -0.82 8.85 6.12
N LEU A 95 -0.93 9.79 7.06
CA LEU A 95 -1.88 10.89 6.93
C LEU A 95 -1.53 11.84 5.80
N THR A 96 -0.25 12.22 5.63
CA THR A 96 0.17 13.12 4.54
C THR A 96 -0.22 12.57 3.16
N TYR A 97 0.04 11.29 2.91
CA TYR A 97 -0.35 10.62 1.67
C TYR A 97 -1.87 10.41 1.51
N LEU A 98 -2.61 10.30 2.62
CA LEU A 98 -4.08 10.26 2.59
C LEU A 98 -4.72 11.66 2.49
N CYS A 99 -3.96 12.76 2.62
CA CYS A 99 -4.43 14.10 2.28
C CYS A 99 -4.22 14.41 0.78
N ASP A 100 -3.14 13.89 0.18
CA ASP A 100 -2.87 14.04 -1.26
C ASP A 100 -2.54 12.69 -1.94
N LEU A 101 -3.58 12.10 -2.55
CA LEU A 101 -3.47 10.84 -3.29
C LEU A 101 -2.57 10.93 -4.54
N ASN A 102 -2.28 12.13 -5.06
CA ASN A 102 -1.34 12.29 -6.17
C ASN A 102 0.09 12.00 -5.67
N ILE A 103 0.46 12.51 -4.50
CA ILE A 103 1.77 12.25 -3.89
C ILE A 103 1.91 10.76 -3.56
N LEU A 104 0.85 10.12 -3.07
CA LEU A 104 0.81 8.67 -2.84
C LEU A 104 1.08 7.89 -4.13
N ASN A 105 0.37 8.21 -5.22
CA ASN A 105 0.56 7.56 -6.51
C ASN A 105 1.98 7.74 -7.06
N GLN A 106 2.53 8.96 -6.99
CA GLN A 106 3.91 9.24 -7.40
C GLN A 106 4.96 8.50 -6.57
N ASN A 107 4.71 8.27 -5.27
CA ASN A 107 5.59 7.45 -4.46
C ASN A 107 5.56 5.98 -4.91
N ILE A 108 4.37 5.40 -5.13
CA ILE A 108 4.21 4.02 -5.59
C ILE A 108 4.91 3.78 -6.94
N ILE A 109 4.71 4.68 -7.91
CA ILE A 109 5.37 4.61 -9.22
C ILE A 109 6.89 4.61 -9.06
N ARG A 110 7.44 5.53 -8.25
CA ARG A 110 8.89 5.66 -8.04
C ARG A 110 9.53 4.42 -7.40
N GLU A 111 8.87 3.79 -6.43
CA GLU A 111 9.38 2.55 -5.81
C GLU A 111 9.38 1.39 -6.82
N ASN A 112 8.38 1.31 -7.71
CA ASN A 112 8.30 0.29 -8.77
C ASN A 112 9.34 0.51 -9.88
N ASP A 113 9.50 1.75 -10.37
CA ASP A 113 10.45 2.10 -11.45
C ASP A 113 11.92 1.87 -11.04
N SER A 114 12.20 1.88 -9.72
CA SER A 114 13.54 1.62 -9.18
C SER A 114 13.97 0.14 -9.29
N GLY A 115 13.11 -0.74 -9.81
CA GLY A 115 13.35 -2.19 -9.96
C GLY A 115 13.89 -2.64 -11.33
N SER A 116 14.18 -1.74 -12.27
CA SER A 116 14.58 -2.09 -13.64
C SER A 116 16.08 -1.89 -13.93
N ASP A 117 16.92 -2.80 -13.44
CA ASP A 117 18.20 -3.13 -14.10
C ASP A 117 18.69 -4.53 -13.68
N SER A 118 19.10 -5.35 -14.67
CA SER A 118 19.78 -6.67 -14.53
C SER A 118 18.97 -7.98 -14.68
N GLU A 119 18.10 -8.10 -15.68
CA GLU A 119 17.88 -9.40 -16.35
C GLU A 119 18.13 -9.29 -17.86
N ASN A 120 19.26 -9.84 -18.30
CA ASN A 120 19.52 -10.15 -19.71
C ASN A 120 19.86 -11.64 -19.79
N GLU A 121 18.89 -12.43 -20.26
CA GLU A 121 19.04 -13.86 -20.50
C GLU A 121 20.03 -14.11 -21.65
N SER A 122 20.80 -15.20 -21.59
CA SER A 122 21.31 -15.84 -22.83
C SER A 122 21.45 -17.36 -22.69
N GLU A 123 20.39 -18.02 -23.15
CA GLU A 123 20.37 -19.23 -23.98
C GLU A 123 21.15 -20.49 -23.53
N GLN A 124 20.32 -21.45 -23.09
CA GLN A 124 20.40 -22.88 -23.41
C GLN A 124 21.38 -23.26 -24.54
N ASN A 125 22.47 -23.97 -24.21
CA ASN A 125 23.18 -24.81 -25.18
C ASN A 125 23.15 -26.29 -24.78
N ARG A 126 22.21 -27.00 -25.41
CA ARG A 126 21.94 -28.42 -25.27
C ARG A 126 22.95 -29.23 -26.08
N LYS A 127 24.09 -29.64 -25.48
CA LYS A 127 24.97 -30.64 -26.12
C LYS A 127 24.54 -32.06 -25.77
N SER A 128 24.25 -32.82 -26.82
CA SER A 128 23.74 -34.18 -26.79
C SER A 128 24.71 -35.17 -26.15
N TYR A 129 24.18 -36.08 -25.33
CA TYR A 129 24.80 -37.38 -25.10
C TYR A 129 24.37 -38.32 -26.23
N GLU A 130 25.23 -38.60 -27.18
CA GLU A 130 25.14 -39.82 -27.98
C GLU A 130 26.14 -40.83 -27.41
N ASN A 131 25.60 -41.83 -26.71
CA ASN A 131 26.30 -43.10 -26.53
C ASN A 131 26.17 -43.86 -27.86
N LEU A 132 27.29 -44.21 -28.49
CA LEU A 132 27.36 -45.42 -29.29
C LEU A 132 28.27 -46.40 -28.57
N SER A 133 27.66 -47.51 -28.13
CA SER A 133 28.35 -48.67 -27.58
C SER A 133 28.76 -49.62 -28.72
N GLU A 134 29.90 -50.29 -28.51
CA GLU A 134 30.18 -51.67 -28.93
C GLU A 134 30.09 -52.04 -30.43
N GLU A 135 31.26 -52.30 -31.02
CA GLU A 135 31.64 -53.67 -31.44
C GLU A 135 33.14 -53.91 -31.18
#